data_AF-A0A1G1TAV3-F1
#
_entry.id   AF-A0A1G1TAV3-F1
#
_cell.length_a   1.000
_cell.length_b   1.000
_cell.length_c   1.000
_cell.angle_alpha   90.00
_cell.angle_beta   90.00
_cell.angle_gamma   90.00
#
_symmetry.space_group_name_H-M   'P 1'
#
loop_
_entity.id
_entity.type
_entity.pdbx_description
1 polymer ?
#
loop_
_entity_poly.entity_id
_entity_poly.type
_entity_poly.pdbx_seq_one_letter_code
_entity_poly.pdbx_strand_id
1 'polypeptide(L)'
;MRAAAGGLLLLLSLGTAQVAWRMVAEHPFQYAYFSLLPGRVVEQHFERDYWGLATRQGLEWVLAHDPRPVLTVGMDERTALTLLINSKMLAPAARARLRIVAPAEAEYYFSIHRWHPGPYPAAMGRRVHTVEAGGATLLTVLRRP
;
A
#
# COMPACT_ATOMS: atom_id res chain seq x y z
N MET A 1 -0.12 45.12 -15.11
CA MET A 1 0.92 44.50 -14.25
C MET A 1 0.37 44.05 -12.89
N ARG A 2 -0.31 44.90 -12.09
CA ARG A 2 -0.84 44.53 -10.76
C ARG A 2 -1.87 43.38 -10.76
N ALA A 3 -2.82 43.39 -11.70
CA ALA A 3 -3.81 42.31 -11.83
C ALA A 3 -3.17 40.95 -12.19
N ALA A 4 -2.15 40.96 -13.04
CA ALA A 4 -1.39 39.75 -13.40
C ALA A 4 -0.60 39.20 -12.20
N ALA A 5 0.02 40.08 -11.39
CA ALA A 5 0.71 39.67 -10.16
C ALA A 5 -0.25 39.08 -9.12
N GLY A 6 -1.45 39.68 -8.94
CA GLY A 6 -2.48 39.14 -8.06
C GLY A 6 -2.99 37.76 -8.51
N GLY A 7 -3.22 37.58 -9.81
CA GLY A 7 -3.60 36.29 -10.38
C GLY A 7 -2.54 35.21 -10.16
N LEU A 8 -1.26 35.54 -10.33
CA LEU A 8 -0.16 34.62 -10.07
C LEU A 8 -0.09 34.19 -8.61
N LEU A 9 -0.22 35.12 -7.66
CA LEU A 9 -0.20 34.83 -6.23
C LEU A 9 -1.37 33.92 -5.80
N LEU A 10 -2.56 34.13 -6.37
CA LEU A 10 -3.71 33.27 -6.11
C LEU A 10 -3.47 31.85 -6.62
N LEU A 11 -2.96 31.70 -7.84
CA LEU A 11 -2.64 30.39 -8.42
C LEU A 11 -1.60 29.63 -7.58
N LEU A 12 -0.54 30.32 -7.14
CA LEU A 12 0.48 29.72 -6.28
C LEU A 12 -0.12 29.29 -4.93
N SER A 13 -0.95 30.15 -4.32
CA SER A 13 -1.57 29.87 -3.03
C SER A 13 -2.53 28.68 -3.10
N LEU A 14 -3.34 28.58 -4.16
CA LEU A 14 -4.22 27.43 -4.41
C LEU A 14 -3.42 26.15 -4.65
N GLY A 15 -2.34 26.22 -5.44
CA GLY A 15 -1.46 25.09 -5.68
C GLY A 15 -0.82 24.57 -4.39
N THR A 16 -0.29 25.47 -3.55
CA THR A 16 0.29 25.09 -2.24
C THR A 16 -0.76 24.50 -1.30
N ALA A 17 -1.95 25.10 -1.21
CA ALA A 17 -3.03 24.59 -0.38
C ALA A 17 -3.48 23.19 -0.82
N GLN A 18 -3.56 22.96 -2.14
CA GLN A 18 -3.87 21.64 -2.69
C GLN A 18 -2.81 20.60 -2.30
N VAL A 19 -1.51 20.92 -2.42
CA VAL A 19 -0.42 20.02 -2.03
C VAL A 19 -0.47 19.71 -0.54
N ALA A 20 -0.67 20.71 0.31
CA ALA A 20 -0.78 20.52 1.75
C ALA A 20 -1.97 19.62 2.12
N TRP A 21 -3.13 19.84 1.50
CA TRP A 21 -4.30 18.97 1.68
C TRP A 21 -4.00 17.53 1.28
N ARG A 22 -3.33 17.31 0.14
CA ARG A 22 -2.94 15.96 -0.31
C ARG A 22 -1.95 15.28 0.63
N MET A 23 -0.94 15.99 1.12
CA MET A 23 0.01 15.43 2.09
C MET A 23 -0.70 14.90 3.35
N VAL A 24 -1.74 15.58 3.82
CA VAL A 24 -2.54 15.15 4.97
C VAL A 24 -3.48 14.01 4.60
N ALA A 25 -4.23 14.14 3.50
CA ALA A 25 -5.24 13.18 3.07
C ALA A 25 -4.63 11.83 2.66
N GLU A 26 -3.41 11.86 2.10
CA GLU A 26 -2.72 10.67 1.62
C GLU A 26 -1.75 10.11 2.66
N HIS A 27 -1.59 10.73 3.83
CA HIS A 27 -0.69 10.24 4.87
C HIS A 27 -1.07 8.81 5.32
N PRO A 28 -0.11 7.86 5.44
CA PRO A 28 1.35 8.02 5.33
C PRO A 28 1.94 7.75 3.93
N PHE A 29 1.11 7.74 2.89
CA PHE A 29 1.41 7.32 1.52
C PHE A 29 1.67 8.47 0.53
N GLN A 30 1.90 9.69 1.00
CA GLN A 30 2.19 10.85 0.14
C GLN A 30 3.39 10.65 -0.80
N TYR A 31 4.31 9.72 -0.49
CA TYR A 31 5.42 9.36 -1.40
C TYR A 31 5.00 8.35 -2.47
N ALA A 32 3.96 7.55 -2.22
CA ALA A 32 3.52 6.47 -3.11
C ALA A 32 2.62 7.01 -4.23
N TYR A 33 1.97 8.16 -4.02
CA TYR A 33 1.13 8.81 -5.01
C TYR A 33 1.47 10.30 -5.13
N PHE A 34 2.16 10.66 -6.20
CA PHE A 34 2.77 12.00 -6.36
C PHE A 34 2.12 12.84 -7.49
N SER A 35 1.09 12.31 -8.15
CA SER A 35 0.61 12.86 -9.42
C SER A 35 -0.81 13.43 -9.34
N LEU A 36 -1.17 14.32 -10.28
CA LEU A 36 -2.56 14.73 -10.54
C LEU A 36 -3.30 13.73 -11.46
N LEU A 37 -2.59 12.72 -11.96
CA LEU A 37 -3.13 11.71 -12.87
C LEU A 37 -4.08 10.75 -12.13
N PRO A 38 -5.22 10.35 -12.72
CA PRO A 38 -6.13 9.39 -12.10
C PRO A 38 -5.40 8.13 -11.61
N GLY A 39 -5.81 7.58 -10.46
CA GLY A 39 -5.18 6.41 -9.84
C GLY A 39 -4.93 5.24 -10.81
N ARG A 40 -5.90 4.93 -11.69
CA ARG A 40 -5.76 3.91 -12.75
C ARG A 40 -4.56 4.11 -13.68
N VAL A 41 -4.20 5.37 -13.96
CA VAL A 41 -3.04 5.71 -14.81
C VAL A 41 -1.76 5.46 -14.01
N VAL A 42 -1.74 5.83 -12.74
CA VAL A 42 -0.62 5.55 -11.85
C VAL A 42 -0.39 4.05 -11.72
N GLU A 43 -1.46 3.27 -11.54
CA GLU A 43 -1.41 1.82 -11.41
C GLU A 43 -0.78 1.09 -12.59
N GLN A 44 -0.91 1.64 -13.81
CA GLN A 44 -0.42 1.04 -15.05
C GLN A 44 0.99 1.47 -15.43
N HIS A 45 1.42 2.65 -14.98
CA HIS A 45 2.64 3.30 -15.48
C HIS A 45 3.71 3.53 -14.42
N PHE A 46 3.38 3.41 -13.13
CA PHE A 46 4.31 3.74 -12.05
C PHE A 46 4.31 2.68 -10.96
N GLU A 47 5.47 2.56 -10.31
CA GLU A 47 5.59 1.85 -9.04
C GLU A 47 4.92 2.66 -7.94
N ARG A 48 4.16 1.97 -7.09
CA ARG A 48 3.27 2.59 -6.10
C ARG A 48 3.97 2.68 -4.75
N ASP A 49 3.88 1.62 -3.96
CA ASP A 49 4.46 1.57 -2.62
C ASP A 49 5.85 0.94 -2.62
N TYR A 50 6.85 1.72 -3.05
CA TYR A 50 8.24 1.27 -3.10
C TYR A 50 8.81 0.90 -1.71
N TRP A 51 8.46 1.67 -0.67
CA TRP A 51 8.92 1.45 0.72
C TRP A 51 8.11 0.37 1.46
N GLY A 52 6.96 -0.01 0.92
CA GLY A 52 6.14 -1.09 1.44
C GLY A 52 5.39 -0.76 2.73
N LEU A 53 5.14 0.51 3.05
CA LEU A 53 4.43 0.89 4.29
C LEU A 53 3.00 0.32 4.33
N ALA A 54 2.36 0.14 3.18
CA ALA A 54 1.04 -0.46 3.09
C ALA A 54 1.08 -1.91 3.61
N THR A 55 2.20 -2.62 3.43
CA THR A 55 2.40 -3.99 3.94
C THR A 55 2.22 -4.05 5.45
N ARG A 56 2.75 -3.07 6.20
CA ARG A 56 2.53 -3.00 7.65
C ARG A 56 1.05 -2.87 8.00
N GLN A 57 0.32 -1.97 7.33
CA GLN A 57 -1.13 -1.82 7.57
C GLN A 57 -1.89 -3.11 7.26
N GLY A 58 -1.53 -3.81 6.18
CA GLY A 58 -2.12 -5.10 5.87
C GLY A 58 -1.83 -6.17 6.93
N LEU A 59 -0.61 -6.20 7.49
CA LEU A 59 -0.25 -7.11 8.59
C LEU A 59 -1.08 -6.80 9.84
N GLU A 60 -1.19 -5.52 10.21
CA GLU A 60 -2.01 -5.06 11.33
C GLU A 60 -3.48 -5.44 11.13
N TRP A 61 -4.01 -5.28 9.91
CA TRP A 61 -5.36 -5.70 9.55
C TRP A 61 -5.56 -7.22 9.73
N VAL A 62 -4.66 -8.05 9.19
CA VAL A 62 -4.73 -9.51 9.32
C VAL A 62 -4.73 -9.93 10.80
N LEU A 63 -3.84 -9.35 11.60
CA LEU A 63 -3.72 -9.65 13.03
C LEU A 63 -4.96 -9.23 13.85
N ALA A 64 -5.65 -8.18 13.42
CA ALA A 64 -6.88 -7.70 14.05
C ALA A 64 -8.14 -8.50 13.65
N HIS A 65 -8.14 -9.11 12.46
CA HIS A 65 -9.32 -9.80 11.90
C HIS A 65 -9.25 -11.32 11.99
N ASP A 66 -8.08 -11.88 12.29
CA ASP A 66 -7.92 -13.30 12.57
C ASP A 66 -7.39 -13.51 13.99
N PRO A 67 -8.11 -14.20 14.89
CA PRO A 67 -7.68 -14.38 16.28
C PRO A 67 -6.75 -15.59 16.48
N ARG A 68 -6.46 -16.40 15.44
CA ARG A 68 -5.66 -17.62 15.59
C ARG A 68 -4.25 -17.31 16.09
N PRO A 69 -3.63 -18.24 16.85
CA PRO A 69 -2.33 -18.00 17.48
C PRO A 69 -1.18 -17.97 16.48
N VAL A 70 -1.33 -18.62 15.32
CA VAL A 70 -0.32 -18.71 14.27
C VAL A 70 -0.99 -18.45 12.93
N LEU A 71 -0.40 -17.56 12.14
CA LEU A 71 -0.86 -17.14 10.82
C LEU A 71 0.31 -17.25 9.83
N THR A 72 0.11 -17.94 8.70
CA THR A 72 1.13 -17.99 7.65
C THR A 72 0.92 -16.86 6.65
N VAL A 73 1.97 -16.07 6.43
CA VAL A 73 1.96 -14.93 5.51
C VAL A 73 3.05 -15.11 4.47
N GLY A 74 2.80 -14.64 3.25
CA GLY A 74 3.76 -14.73 2.15
C GLY A 74 3.57 -13.60 1.15
N MET A 75 4.59 -13.39 0.31
CA MET A 75 4.65 -12.34 -0.71
C MET A 75 5.62 -12.82 -1.81
N ASP A 76 5.46 -12.35 -3.06
CA ASP A 76 6.38 -12.69 -4.17
C ASP A 76 7.85 -12.56 -3.72
N GLU A 77 8.68 -13.53 -4.11
CA GLU A 77 10.08 -13.64 -3.68
C GLU A 77 10.88 -12.35 -3.90
N ARG A 78 10.63 -11.64 -5.00
CA ARG A 78 11.30 -10.37 -5.34
C ARG A 78 10.94 -9.23 -4.39
N THR A 79 9.86 -9.38 -3.64
CA THR A 79 9.32 -8.41 -2.69
C THR A 79 9.27 -8.93 -1.25
N ALA A 80 9.66 -10.19 -1.00
CA ALA A 80 9.57 -10.84 0.32
C ALA A 80 10.31 -10.07 1.43
N LEU A 81 11.38 -9.34 1.08
CA LEU A 81 12.09 -8.48 2.03
C LEU A 81 11.18 -7.40 2.64
N THR A 82 10.24 -6.86 1.85
CA THR A 82 9.25 -5.88 2.31
C THR A 82 8.39 -6.45 3.43
N LEU A 83 7.88 -7.68 3.27
CA LEU A 83 7.10 -8.37 4.29
C LEU A 83 7.91 -8.60 5.56
N LEU A 84 9.16 -9.05 5.42
CA LEU A 84 10.07 -9.26 6.54
C LEU A 84 10.33 -7.97 7.33
N ILE A 85 10.70 -6.88 6.65
CA ILE A 85 11.02 -5.59 7.31
C ILE A 85 9.78 -5.06 8.03
N ASN A 86 8.63 -5.04 7.37
CA ASN A 86 7.40 -4.53 7.97
C ASN A 86 6.93 -5.38 9.16
N SER A 87 7.12 -6.71 9.12
CA SER A 87 6.82 -7.57 10.26
C SER A 87 7.64 -7.21 11.51
N LYS A 88 8.87 -6.71 11.34
CA LYS A 88 9.75 -6.30 12.45
C LYS A 88 9.30 -5.02 13.13
N MET A 89 8.47 -4.21 12.47
CA MET A 89 7.91 -2.97 13.00
C MET A 89 6.69 -3.19 13.91
N LEU A 90 6.17 -4.42 13.96
CA LEU A 90 5.05 -4.81 14.81
C LEU A 90 5.50 -5.04 16.26
N ALA A 91 4.55 -4.90 17.20
CA ALA A 91 4.77 -5.27 18.59
C ALA A 91 5.17 -6.76 18.70
N PRO A 92 6.09 -7.13 19.63
CA PRO A 92 6.61 -8.50 19.70
C PRO A 92 5.55 -9.60 19.79
N ALA A 93 4.50 -9.38 20.59
CA ALA A 93 3.40 -10.35 20.74
C ALA A 93 2.60 -10.56 19.44
N ALA A 94 2.37 -9.48 18.68
CA ALA A 94 1.70 -9.55 17.39
C ALA A 94 2.59 -10.22 16.34
N ARG A 95 3.88 -9.85 16.30
CA ARG A 95 4.88 -10.46 15.42
C ARG A 95 5.04 -11.96 15.65
N ALA A 96 4.99 -12.41 16.92
CA ALA A 96 5.12 -13.82 17.28
C ALA A 96 4.02 -14.72 16.68
N ARG A 97 2.88 -14.14 16.29
CA ARG A 97 1.78 -14.85 15.64
C ARG A 97 2.03 -15.07 14.15
N LEU A 98 2.98 -14.36 13.53
CA LEU A 98 3.23 -14.41 12.10
C LEU A 98 4.35 -15.41 11.77
N ARG A 99 4.09 -16.30 10.81
CA ARG A 99 5.10 -17.15 10.17
C ARG A 99 5.22 -16.76 8.70
N ILE A 100 6.36 -16.20 8.33
CA ILE A 100 6.66 -15.90 6.93
C ILE A 100 7.08 -17.20 6.25
N VAL A 101 6.34 -17.57 5.21
CA VAL A 101 6.54 -18.82 4.44
C VAL A 101 6.61 -18.53 2.95
N ALA A 102 6.95 -19.53 2.15
CA ALA A 102 6.93 -19.40 0.70
C ALA A 102 5.51 -19.01 0.20
N PRO A 103 5.38 -18.26 -0.90
CA PRO A 103 4.07 -17.86 -1.44
C PRO A 103 3.11 -19.02 -1.62
N ALA A 104 3.62 -20.19 -2.04
CA ALA A 104 2.84 -21.41 -2.25
C ALA A 104 2.27 -22.02 -0.96
N GLU A 105 2.77 -21.64 0.22
CA GLU A 105 2.38 -22.18 1.52
C GLU A 105 1.62 -21.17 2.39
N ALA A 106 1.59 -19.91 1.98
CA ALA A 106 0.97 -18.84 2.75
C ALA A 106 -0.57 -18.93 2.72
N GLU A 107 -1.21 -18.76 3.87
CA GLU A 107 -2.65 -18.57 3.93
C GLU A 107 -3.02 -17.14 3.49
N TYR A 108 -2.23 -16.16 3.92
CA TYR A 108 -2.35 -14.77 3.50
C TYR A 108 -1.23 -14.40 2.54
N TYR A 109 -1.58 -14.10 1.30
CA TYR A 109 -0.67 -13.58 0.32
C TYR A 109 -0.79 -12.05 0.23
N PHE A 110 0.34 -11.37 0.34
CA PHE A 110 0.47 -9.93 0.26
C PHE A 110 1.06 -9.54 -1.08
N SER A 111 0.46 -8.56 -1.73
CA SER A 111 0.99 -7.94 -2.94
C SER A 111 1.00 -6.43 -2.83
N ILE A 112 2.17 -5.85 -3.12
CA ILE A 112 2.37 -4.40 -3.30
C ILE A 112 2.30 -3.97 -4.77
N HIS A 113 1.83 -4.84 -5.67
CA HIS A 113 1.70 -4.62 -7.13
C HIS A 113 3.00 -4.21 -7.85
N ARG A 114 4.15 -4.44 -7.22
CA ARG A 114 5.47 -4.12 -7.79
C ARG A 114 5.76 -5.01 -8.99
N TRP A 115 6.10 -4.41 -10.13
CA TRP A 115 6.26 -5.11 -11.41
C TRP A 115 5.07 -5.98 -11.83
N HIS A 116 3.87 -5.72 -11.29
CA HIS A 116 2.68 -6.50 -11.54
C HIS A 116 1.46 -5.57 -11.72
N PRO A 117 1.29 -4.98 -12.91
CA PRO A 117 0.22 -4.03 -13.17
C PRO A 117 -1.18 -4.68 -13.27
N GLY A 118 -1.25 -5.99 -13.44
CA GLY A 118 -2.50 -6.75 -13.61
C GLY A 118 -3.11 -7.28 -12.31
N PRO A 119 -4.34 -7.82 -12.37
CA PRO A 119 -4.95 -8.52 -11.25
C PRO A 119 -4.24 -9.85 -10.97
N TYR A 120 -4.23 -10.28 -9.70
CA TYR A 120 -3.70 -11.59 -9.32
C TYR A 120 -4.66 -12.71 -9.75
N PRO A 121 -4.14 -13.88 -10.19
CA PRO A 121 -4.97 -15.04 -10.50
C PRO A 121 -5.86 -15.42 -9.32
N ALA A 122 -7.11 -15.82 -9.60
CA ALA A 122 -8.05 -16.28 -8.56
C ALA A 122 -7.50 -17.44 -7.72
N ALA A 123 -6.62 -18.26 -8.31
CA ALA A 123 -5.90 -19.34 -7.62
C ALA A 123 -5.03 -18.86 -6.44
N MET A 124 -4.66 -17.57 -6.38
CA MET A 124 -3.90 -17.00 -5.27
C MET A 124 -4.78 -16.73 -4.02
N GLY A 125 -6.10 -16.79 -4.16
CA GLY A 125 -7.04 -16.65 -3.05
C GLY A 125 -8.05 -15.49 -3.24
N ARG A 126 -8.97 -15.39 -2.29
CA ARG A 126 -9.97 -14.33 -2.25
C ARG A 126 -9.36 -13.06 -1.68
N ARG A 127 -9.61 -11.92 -2.32
CA ARG A 127 -9.26 -10.61 -1.77
C ARG A 127 -10.00 -10.36 -0.46
N VAL A 128 -9.26 -10.08 0.61
CA VAL A 128 -9.81 -9.81 1.94
C VAL A 128 -9.55 -8.39 2.43
N HIS A 129 -8.51 -7.72 1.92
CA HIS A 129 -8.19 -6.35 2.29
C HIS A 129 -7.40 -5.64 1.18
N THR A 130 -7.55 -4.31 1.09
CA THR A 130 -6.76 -3.43 0.23
C THR A 130 -6.35 -2.18 0.99
N VAL A 131 -5.21 -1.63 0.62
CA VAL A 131 -4.75 -0.30 1.04
C VAL A 131 -4.68 0.57 -0.21
N GLU A 132 -5.29 1.74 -0.16
CA GLU A 132 -5.42 2.65 -1.31
C GLU A 132 -4.97 4.06 -0.93
N ALA A 133 -4.38 4.78 -1.89
CA ALA A 133 -4.06 6.20 -1.78
C ALA A 133 -4.23 6.87 -3.14
N GLY A 134 -4.87 8.05 -3.18
CA GLY A 134 -5.08 8.78 -4.44
C GLY A 134 -5.89 8.01 -5.49
N GLY A 135 -6.73 7.05 -5.05
CA GLY A 135 -7.48 6.17 -5.94
C GLY A 135 -6.63 5.07 -6.62
N ALA A 136 -5.40 4.85 -6.17
CA ALA A 136 -4.55 3.74 -6.58
C ALA A 136 -4.40 2.70 -5.47
N THR A 137 -4.45 1.42 -5.84
CA THR A 137 -4.28 0.28 -4.94
C THR A 137 -2.80 0.08 -4.63
N LEU A 138 -2.39 0.34 -3.38
CA LEU A 138 -1.01 0.16 -2.93
C LEU A 138 -0.74 -1.28 -2.51
N LEU A 139 -1.67 -1.89 -1.78
CA LEU A 139 -1.57 -3.27 -1.30
C LEU A 139 -2.88 -4.02 -1.57
N THR A 140 -2.74 -5.28 -1.95
CA THR A 140 -3.81 -6.27 -1.88
C THR A 140 -3.41 -7.43 -0.97
N VAL A 141 -4.30 -7.80 -0.05
CA VAL A 141 -4.20 -9.03 0.76
C VAL A 141 -5.19 -10.06 0.23
N LEU A 142 -4.69 -11.23 -0.15
CA LEU A 142 -5.45 -12.37 -0.60
C LEU A 142 -5.41 -13.46 0.48
N ARG A 143 -6.53 -14.16 0.71
CA ARG A 143 -6.61 -15.30 1.62
C ARG A 143 -7.01 -16.55 0.86
N ARG A 144 -6.27 -17.63 1.06
CA ARG A 144 -6.64 -18.95 0.54
C ARG A 144 -7.84 -19.55 1.30
N PRO A 145 -8.64 -20.40 0.64
CA PRO A 145 -9.76 -21.09 1.27
C PRO A 145 -9.30 -22.01 2.41
#